data_AF-C9N0Q8-F1
#
_entry.id   AF-C9N0Q8-F1
#
_cell.length_a   1.000
_cell.length_b   1.000
_cell.length_c   1.000
_cell.angle_alpha   90.00
_cell.angle_beta   90.00
_cell.angle_gamma   90.00
#
_symmetry.space_group_name_H-M   'P 1'
#
loop_
_entity.id
_entity.type
_entity.pdbx_description
1 polymer ?
#
loop_
_entity_poly.entity_id
_entity_poly.type
_entity_poly.pdbx_seq_one_letter_code
_entity_poly.pdbx_strand_id
1 'polypeptide(L)' 'MLAVNSYIAKGKDGYTTLGKITSQKRGRDTHLSDTKIFIDYLKEKKEIGKPKSTNVIFKY' A
#
# COMPACT_ATOMS: atom_id res chain seq x y z
N MET A 1 -6.61 0.78 10.25
CA MET A 1 -5.93 1.83 9.47
C MET A 1 -5.65 1.28 8.08
N LEU A 2 -5.98 2.00 7.01
CA LEU A 2 -5.71 1.59 5.63
C LEU A 2 -4.47 2.33 5.11
N ALA A 3 -3.50 1.59 4.56
CA ALA A 3 -2.32 2.14 3.92
C ALA A 3 -2.23 1.61 2.49
N VAL A 4 -2.00 2.51 1.54
CA VAL A 4 -1.90 2.24 0.11
C VAL A 4 -0.82 3.13 -0.50
N ASN A 5 -0.32 2.78 -1.68
CA ASN A 5 0.59 3.66 -2.41
C ASN A 5 -0.12 4.96 -2.84
N SER A 6 0.67 6.01 -3.07
CA SER A 6 0.15 7.34 -3.43
C SER A 6 -0.52 7.39 -4.81
N TYR A 7 -0.24 6.42 -5.68
CA TYR A 7 -0.83 6.33 -7.02
C TYR A 7 -2.30 5.91 -6.95
N ILE A 8 -2.63 4.79 -6.31
CA ILE A 8 -4.03 4.33 -6.17
C ILE A 8 -4.82 5.19 -5.16
N ALA A 9 -4.14 5.81 -4.18
CA ALA A 9 -4.77 6.78 -3.27
C ALA A 9 -5.40 7.97 -4.01
N LYS A 10 -4.86 8.33 -5.19
CA LYS A 10 -5.39 9.38 -6.08
C LYS A 10 -6.51 8.87 -6.99
N GLY A 11 -6.98 7.64 -6.80
CA GLY A 11 -8.09 7.04 -7.55
C GLY A 11 -7.70 6.45 -8.90
N LYS A 12 -6.41 6.18 -9.13
CA LYS A 12 -5.92 5.49 -10.32
C LYS A 12 -6.29 4.00 -10.28
N ASP A 13 -6.18 3.32 -11.42
CA ASP A 13 -6.58 1.91 -11.62
C ASP A 13 -8.03 1.59 -11.21
N GLY A 14 -8.92 2.57 -11.33
CA GLY A 14 -10.33 2.41 -10.99
C GLY A 14 -10.65 2.50 -9.49
N TYR A 15 -9.68 2.81 -8.62
CA TYR A 15 -9.88 2.99 -7.17
C TYR A 15 -10.61 4.30 -6.82
N THR A 16 -11.72 4.59 -7.49
CA THR A 16 -12.47 5.86 -7.39
C THR A 16 -12.87 6.21 -5.96
N THR A 17 -13.18 5.21 -5.13
CA THR A 17 -13.47 5.39 -3.69
C THR A 17 -12.30 6.04 -2.96
N LEU A 18 -11.06 5.59 -3.21
CA LEU A 18 -9.87 6.16 -2.58
C LEU A 18 -9.64 7.61 -3.04
N GLY A 19 -9.83 7.89 -4.33
CA GLY A 19 -9.74 9.24 -4.87
C GLY A 19 -10.72 10.21 -4.20
N LYS A 20 -11.97 9.78 -3.97
CA LYS A 20 -12.99 10.57 -3.24
C LYS A 20 -12.62 10.82 -1.77
N ILE A 21 -12.07 9.82 -1.08
CA ILE A 21 -11.63 9.98 0.32
C ILE A 21 -10.47 10.98 0.41
N THR A 22 -9.50 10.88 -0.50
CA THR A 22 -8.34 11.78 -0.54
C THR A 22 -8.75 13.21 -0.88
N SER A 23 -9.68 13.42 -1.83
CA SER A 23 -10.16 14.77 -2.19
C SER A 23 -10.92 15.46 -1.04
N GLN A 24 -11.58 14.67 -0.19
CA GLN A 24 -12.20 15.14 1.06
C GLN A 24 -11.16 15.46 2.17
N LYS A 25 -9.86 15.40 1.88
CA LYS A 25 -8.75 15.58 2.85
C LYS A 25 -8.82 14.63 4.04
N ARG A 26 -9.41 13.44 3.85
CA ARG A 26 -9.50 12.38 4.88
C ARG A 26 -8.35 11.38 4.80
N GLY A 27 -7.47 11.53 3.82
CA GLY A 27 -6.21 10.80 3.70
C GLY A 27 -5.01 11.69 4.06
N ARG A 28 -3.92 11.07 4.52
CA ARG A 28 -2.63 11.75 4.77
C ARG A 28 -1.55 11.09 3.92
N ASP A 29 -0.90 11.88 3.07
CA ASP A 29 0.34 11.45 2.42
C ASP A 29 1.47 11.45 3.46
N THR A 30 2.21 10.35 3.54
CA THR A 30 3.32 10.19 4.49
C THR A 30 4.62 10.70 3.91
N HIS A 31 4.69 10.93 2.60
CA HIS A 31 5.90 11.28 1.84
C HIS A 31 7.03 10.26 2.00
N LEU A 32 6.72 9.05 2.45
CA LEU A 32 7.68 7.94 2.53
C LEU A 32 7.77 7.24 1.17
N SER A 33 8.99 7.04 0.68
CA SER A 33 9.24 6.22 -0.51
C SER A 33 9.08 4.75 -0.18
N ASP A 34 8.41 4.03 -1.10
CA ASP A 34 8.31 2.58 -1.14
C ASP A 34 9.65 1.86 -1.01
N THR A 35 10.68 2.35 -1.72
CA THR A 35 12.05 1.81 -1.69
C THR A 35 12.63 1.90 -0.28
N LYS A 36 12.47 3.04 0.38
CA LYS A 36 12.96 3.22 1.75
C LYS A 36 12.23 2.31 2.73
N ILE A 37 10.90 2.22 2.62
CA ILE A 37 10.08 1.31 3.44
C ILE A 37 10.55 -0.13 3.29
N PHE A 38 10.84 -0.57 2.06
CA PHE A 38 11.33 -1.91 1.80
C PHE A 38 12.74 -2.15 2.37
N ILE A 39 13.67 -1.20 2.21
CA ILE A 39 15.02 -1.28 2.80
C ILE A 39 14.95 -1.37 4.32
N ASP A 40 14.12 -0.55 4.96
CA ASP A 40 13.98 -0.54 6.42
C ASP A 40 13.39 -1.88 6.91
N TYR A 41 12.43 -2.45 6.18
CA TYR A 41 11.90 -3.79 6.45
C TYR A 41 12.98 -4.88 6.34
N LEU A 42 13.82 -4.85 5.30
CA LEU A 42 14.92 -5.81 5.13
C LEU A 42 15.93 -5.72 6.28
N LYS A 43 16.31 -4.50 6.68
CA LYS A 43 17.22 -4.27 7.82
C LYS A 43 16.66 -4.84 9.12
N GLU A 44 15.35 -4.70 9.34
CA GLU A 44 14.69 -5.23 10.53
C GLU A 44 14.64 -6.77 10.52
N LYS A 45 14.26 -7.38 9.38
CA LYS A 45 14.08 -8.83 9.29
C LYS A 45 15.36 -9.63 9.12
N LYS A 46 16.43 -9.01 8.61
CA LYS A 46 17.76 -9.58 8.27
C LYS A 46 17.72 -10.63 7.16
N GLU A 47 16.77 -11.56 7.20
CA GLU A 47 16.51 -12.56 6.17
C GLU A 47 15.02 -12.57 5.83
N ILE A 48 14.71 -12.73 4.55
CA ILE A 48 13.32 -12.83 4.07
C ILE A 48 13.16 -14.03 3.15
N GLY A 49 12.03 -14.72 3.26
CA GLY A 49 11.63 -15.80 2.38
C GLY A 49 10.36 -15.46 1.61
N LYS A 50 10.09 -16.20 0.54
CA LYS A 50 8.84 -16.05 -0.22
C LYS A 50 7.64 -16.44 0.67
N PRO A 51 6.58 -15.60 0.77
CA PRO A 51 5.37 -15.94 1.50
C PRO A 51 4.69 -17.19 0.94
N LYS A 52 4.07 -18.00 1.82
CA LYS A 52 3.34 -19.22 1.43
C LYS A 52 2.02 -18.95 0.69
N SER A 53 1.49 -17.73 0.78
CA SER A 53 0.24 -17.33 0.11
C SER A 53 0.26 -15.84 -0.25
N THR A 54 -0.68 -15.42 -1.10
CA THR A 54 -0.87 -14.04 -1.55
C THR A 54 -1.96 -13.30 -0.75
N ASN A 55 -2.53 -13.93 0.29
CA ASN A 55 -3.66 -13.42 1.08
C ASN A 55 -4.97 -13.20 0.31
N VAL A 56 -5.16 -13.83 -0.86
CA VAL A 56 -6.41 -13.78 -1.63
C VAL A 56 -6.85 -15.19 -1.99
N ILE A 57 -8.12 -15.52 -1.69
CA ILE A 57 -8.81 -16.71 -2.21
C ILE A 57 -9.93 -16.19 -3.10
N PHE A 58 -9.79 -16.38 -4.41
CA PHE A 58 -10.83 -16.04 -5.36
C PHE A 58 -11.81 -17.21 -5.47
N LYS A 59 -13.06 -16.99 -5.06
CA LYS A 59 -14.15 -17.96 -5.24
C LYS A 59 -15.11 -17.39 -6.28
N TYR A 60 -15.41 -18.20 -7.30
CA TYR A 60 -16.39 -17.92 -8.35
C TYR A 60 -17.61 -18.84 -8.17
#